data_AF-A0A832XZS6-F1
#
_entry.id   AF-A0A832XZS6-F1
#
_cell.length_a   1.000
_cell.length_b   1.000
_cell.length_c   1.000
_cell.angle_alpha   90.00
_cell.angle_beta   90.00
_cell.angle_gamma   90.00
#
_symmetry.space_group_name_H-M   'P 1'
#
loop_
_entity.id
_entity.type
_entity.pdbx_description
1 polymer ?
#
loop_
_entity_poly.entity_id
_entity_poly.type
_entity_poly.pdbx_seq_one_letter_code
_entity_poly.pdbx_strand_id
1 'polypeptide(L)'
;MNRKTNLYVLAATLFVALLALPAVSATSHDADNENTVEAARNTAYGYMAIGAGLAIGLAGVGTGIAQSHTGAAAVGAVAEDRSNFANSLIFIAIPETVVILGFVIANQIMGKLPDLGN
;
A
#
# COMPACT_ATOMS: atom_id res chain seq x y z
N MET A 1 20.25 6.76 24.63
CA MET A 1 19.91 6.06 23.37
C MET A 1 20.89 4.94 23.15
N ASN A 2 20.42 3.70 23.09
CA ASN A 2 21.29 2.54 22.93
C ASN A 2 21.80 2.50 21.49
N ARG A 3 23.12 2.31 21.31
CA ARG A 3 23.80 2.37 20.00
C ARG A 3 23.16 1.45 18.94
N LYS A 4 22.53 0.35 19.39
CA LYS A 4 21.77 -0.59 18.54
C LYS A 4 20.42 0.00 18.08
N THR A 5 19.71 0.72 18.95
CA THR A 5 18.44 1.37 18.63
C THR A 5 18.61 2.48 17.58
N ASN A 6 19.70 3.26 17.65
CA ASN A 6 20.03 4.25 16.60
C ASN A 6 20.39 3.62 15.26
N LEU A 7 21.05 2.46 15.27
CA LEU A 7 21.43 1.76 14.04
C LEU A 7 20.21 1.20 13.31
N TYR A 8 19.24 0.65 14.03
CA TYR A 8 17.98 0.19 13.43
C TYR A 8 17.15 1.34 12.88
N VAL A 9 17.09 2.47 13.58
CA VAL A 9 16.38 3.67 13.10
C VAL A 9 17.05 4.23 11.84
N LEU A 10 18.38 4.27 11.77
CA LEU A 10 19.11 4.71 10.57
C LEU A 10 18.94 3.75 9.39
N ALA A 11 18.96 2.44 9.64
CA ALA A 11 18.72 1.44 8.59
C ALA A 11 17.27 1.52 8.07
N ALA A 12 16.30 1.75 8.94
CA ALA A 12 14.90 1.93 8.56
C ALA A 12 14.69 3.22 7.75
N THR A 13 15.30 4.35 8.15
CA THR A 13 15.21 5.60 7.38
C THR A 13 15.96 5.53 6.06
N LEU A 14 17.11 4.84 5.99
CA LEU A 14 17.85 4.63 4.75
C LEU A 14 17.09 3.71 3.77
N PHE A 15 16.43 2.66 4.28
CA PHE A 15 15.60 1.78 3.46
C PHE A 15 14.38 2.52 2.88
N VAL A 16 13.72 3.34 3.70
CA VAL A 16 12.61 4.20 3.24
C VAL A 16 13.10 5.25 2.25
N ALA A 17 14.27 5.86 2.49
CA ALA A 17 14.86 6.82 1.55
C ALA A 17 15.24 6.17 0.21
N LEU A 18 15.82 4.97 0.22
CA LEU A 18 16.18 4.25 -1.00
C LEU A 18 14.94 3.85 -1.83
N LEU A 19 13.82 3.58 -1.16
CA LEU A 19 12.53 3.32 -1.82
C LEU A 19 11.92 4.59 -2.44
N ALA A 20 12.22 5.78 -1.89
CA ALA A 20 11.65 7.06 -2.30
C ALA A 20 12.47 7.80 -3.37
N LEU A 21 13.78 7.56 -3.45
CA LEU A 21 14.69 8.25 -4.38
C LEU A 21 14.39 8.06 -5.89
N PRO A 22 13.95 6.90 -6.42
CA PRO A 22 13.69 6.75 -7.86
C PRO A 22 12.41 7.46 -8.33
N ALA A 23 11.55 7.95 -7.42
CA ALA A 23 10.41 8.79 -7.79
C ALA A 23 10.82 10.22 -8.18
N VAL A 24 12.03 10.65 -7.78
CA VAL A 24 12.55 12.01 -8.04
C VAL A 24 13.17 12.14 -9.44
N SER A 25 13.48 11.03 -10.12
CA SER A 25 14.09 11.04 -11.46
C SER A 25 13.09 11.17 -12.61
N ALA A 26 11.82 11.49 -12.34
CA ALA A 26 10.79 11.73 -13.36
C ALA A 26 10.55 13.22 -13.65
N THR A 27 11.52 14.09 -13.36
CA THR A 27 11.47 15.49 -13.82
C THR A 27 11.91 15.51 -15.28
N SER A 28 11.00 15.88 -16.18
CA SER A 28 11.34 16.23 -17.56
C SER A 28 12.15 17.52 -17.55
N HIS A 29 13.38 17.47 -18.06
CA HIS A 29 14.14 18.67 -18.38
C HIS A 29 13.98 18.93 -19.88
N ASP A 30 13.68 20.16 -20.30
CA ASP A 30 13.37 20.55 -21.69
C ASP A 30 14.48 20.26 -22.73
N ALA A 31 15.59 19.62 -22.33
CA ALA A 31 16.75 19.30 -23.15
C ALA A 31 16.95 17.79 -23.43
N ASP A 32 16.01 16.93 -23.04
CA ASP A 32 16.17 15.47 -23.12
C ASP A 32 15.71 14.88 -24.47
N ASN A 33 16.52 13.97 -25.03
CA ASN A 33 16.24 13.19 -26.25
C ASN A 33 14.97 12.33 -26.09
N GLU A 34 14.12 12.27 -27.12
CA GLU A 34 12.90 11.43 -27.17
C GLU A 34 13.15 9.98 -26.72
N ASN A 35 14.28 9.39 -27.13
CA ASN A 35 14.66 8.03 -26.73
C ASN A 35 14.99 7.88 -25.23
N THR A 36 15.48 8.95 -24.59
CA THR A 36 15.81 8.96 -23.16
C THR A 36 14.55 9.16 -22.31
N VAL A 37 13.60 9.96 -22.79
CA VAL A 37 12.30 10.18 -22.13
C VAL A 37 11.47 8.90 -22.13
N GLU A 38 11.41 8.15 -23.24
CA GLU A 38 10.68 6.88 -23.30
C GLU A 38 11.27 5.81 -22.35
N ALA A 39 12.59 5.71 -22.26
CA ALA A 39 13.26 4.80 -21.35
C ALA A 39 13.02 5.15 -19.87
N ALA A 40 13.04 6.45 -19.54
CA ALA A 40 12.72 6.96 -18.21
C ALA A 40 11.25 6.65 -17.84
N ARG A 41 10.33 6.84 -18.78
CA ARG A 41 8.92 6.48 -18.61
C ARG A 41 8.72 5.01 -18.33
N ASN A 42 9.29 4.13 -19.15
CA ASN A 42 9.14 2.68 -18.98
C ASN A 42 9.65 2.19 -17.61
N THR A 43 10.74 2.78 -17.14
CA THR A 43 11.29 2.51 -15.81
C THR A 43 10.37 3.03 -14.70
N ALA A 44 9.80 4.23 -14.87
CA ALA A 44 8.82 4.79 -13.93
C ALA A 44 7.54 3.95 -13.85
N TYR A 45 7.01 3.46 -14.99
CA TYR A 45 5.87 2.53 -15.03
C TYR A 45 6.13 1.28 -14.19
N GLY A 46 7.32 0.69 -14.33
CA GLY A 46 7.73 -0.50 -13.56
C GLY A 46 7.71 -0.25 -12.05
N TYR A 47 8.27 0.87 -11.59
CA TYR A 47 8.27 1.21 -10.16
C TYR A 47 6.89 1.55 -9.62
N MET A 48 6.05 2.25 -10.40
CA MET A 48 4.67 2.54 -10.02
C MET A 48 3.84 1.27 -9.89
N ALA A 49 4.02 0.30 -10.79
CA ALA A 49 3.33 -1.00 -10.71
C ALA A 49 3.71 -1.78 -9.44
N ILE A 50 5.01 -1.78 -9.07
CA ILE A 50 5.48 -2.39 -7.83
C ILE A 50 4.88 -1.65 -6.62
N GLY A 51 4.88 -0.31 -6.63
CA GLY A 51 4.27 0.50 -5.57
C GLY A 51 2.78 0.24 -5.38
N ALA A 52 2.02 0.14 -6.47
CA ALA A 52 0.60 -0.20 -6.45
C ALA A 52 0.36 -1.61 -5.88
N GLY A 53 1.15 -2.60 -6.30
CA GLY A 53 1.08 -3.97 -5.78
C GLY A 53 1.40 -4.05 -4.28
N LEU A 54 2.40 -3.31 -3.81
CA LEU A 54 2.75 -3.25 -2.39
C LEU A 54 1.66 -2.56 -1.55
N ALA A 55 1.05 -1.49 -2.06
CA ALA A 55 -0.01 -0.77 -1.36
C ALA A 55 -1.21 -1.67 -1.04
N ILE A 56 -1.72 -2.40 -2.03
CA ILE A 56 -2.83 -3.34 -1.81
C ILE A 56 -2.38 -4.61 -1.09
N GLY A 57 -1.19 -5.13 -1.38
CA GLY A 57 -0.66 -6.35 -0.77
C GLY A 57 -0.48 -6.23 0.73
N LEU A 58 0.14 -5.14 1.20
CA LEU A 58 0.33 -4.89 2.63
C LEU A 58 -0.98 -4.58 3.35
N ALA A 59 -1.89 -3.84 2.70
CA ALA A 59 -3.23 -3.58 3.24
C ALA A 59 -4.05 -4.88 3.39
N GLY A 60 -3.94 -5.79 2.42
CA GLY A 60 -4.59 -7.10 2.48
C GLY A 60 -4.05 -7.99 3.60
N VAL A 61 -2.72 -8.04 3.80
CA VAL A 61 -2.11 -8.80 4.90
C VAL A 61 -2.57 -8.26 6.26
N GLY A 62 -2.56 -6.94 6.45
CA GLY A 62 -3.04 -6.33 7.70
C GLY A 62 -4.52 -6.62 7.96
N THR A 63 -5.35 -6.52 6.92
CA THR A 63 -6.80 -6.81 6.99
C THR A 63 -7.04 -8.28 7.35
N GLY A 64 -6.35 -9.23 6.70
CA GLY A 64 -6.50 -10.65 6.97
C GLY A 64 -6.14 -11.03 8.42
N ILE A 65 -5.08 -10.43 8.97
CA ILE A 65 -4.70 -10.65 10.38
C ILE A 65 -5.78 -10.13 11.32
N ALA A 66 -6.27 -8.90 11.11
CA ALA A 66 -7.33 -8.33 11.93
C ALA A 66 -8.62 -9.19 11.87
N GLN A 67 -9.03 -9.56 10.66
CA GLN A 67 -10.25 -10.30 10.41
C GLN A 67 -10.20 -11.75 10.91
N SER A 68 -9.00 -12.36 11.00
CA SER A 68 -8.84 -13.68 11.61
C SER A 68 -9.29 -13.71 13.09
N HIS A 69 -8.95 -12.66 13.85
CA HIS A 69 -9.35 -12.53 15.25
C HIS A 69 -10.82 -12.11 15.38
N THR A 70 -11.23 -11.09 14.63
CA THR A 70 -12.62 -10.61 14.70
C THR A 70 -13.62 -11.65 14.22
N GLY A 71 -13.26 -12.45 13.21
CA GLY A 71 -14.08 -13.55 12.71
C GLY A 71 -14.27 -14.66 13.74
N ALA A 72 -13.21 -15.08 14.44
CA ALA A 72 -13.30 -16.06 15.50
C ALA A 72 -14.18 -15.57 16.67
N ALA A 73 -14.01 -14.31 17.08
CA ALA A 73 -14.82 -13.69 18.13
C ALA A 73 -16.30 -13.54 17.71
N ALA A 74 -16.54 -13.14 16.46
CA ALA A 74 -17.87 -12.98 15.90
C ALA A 74 -18.65 -14.31 15.87
N VAL A 75 -18.04 -15.39 15.39
CA VAL A 75 -18.68 -16.72 15.38
C VAL A 75 -18.96 -17.21 16.80
N GLY A 76 -18.05 -16.97 17.74
CA GLY A 76 -18.27 -17.29 19.17
C GLY A 76 -19.46 -16.55 19.77
N ALA A 77 -19.56 -15.23 19.54
CA ALA A 77 -20.66 -14.40 20.05
C ALA A 77 -22.03 -14.79 19.45
N VAL A 78 -22.04 -15.19 18.17
CA VAL A 78 -23.25 -15.68 17.48
C VAL A 78 -23.66 -17.07 17.97
N ALA A 79 -22.69 -17.91 18.34
CA ALA A 79 -22.96 -19.22 18.92
C ALA A 79 -23.57 -19.11 20.34
N GLU A 80 -23.19 -18.08 21.11
CA GLU A 80 -23.77 -17.79 22.42
C GLU A 80 -25.19 -17.22 22.31
N ASP A 81 -25.38 -16.18 21.49
CA ASP A 81 -26.70 -15.62 21.20
C ASP A 81 -26.78 -15.16 19.73
N ARG A 82 -27.79 -15.67 19.02
CA ARG A 82 -28.06 -15.31 17.63
C ARG A 82 -28.43 -13.84 17.45
N SER A 83 -28.89 -13.16 18.50
CA SER A 83 -29.16 -11.72 18.47
C SER A 83 -27.91 -10.89 18.16
N ASN A 84 -26.71 -11.41 18.47
CA ASN A 84 -25.44 -10.76 18.23
C ASN A 84 -25.00 -10.77 16.76
N PHE A 85 -25.67 -11.50 15.87
CA PHE A 85 -25.28 -11.65 14.46
C PHE A 85 -25.06 -10.31 13.75
N ALA A 86 -25.98 -9.34 13.94
CA ALA A 86 -25.86 -8.03 13.32
C ALA A 86 -24.64 -7.24 13.85
N ASN A 87 -24.41 -7.25 15.16
CA ASN A 87 -23.26 -6.58 15.78
C ASN A 87 -21.94 -7.22 15.34
N SER A 88 -21.89 -8.55 15.29
CA SER A 88 -20.74 -9.32 14.81
C SER A 88 -20.39 -9.01 13.35
N LEU A 89 -21.40 -8.82 12.49
CA LEU A 89 -21.18 -8.45 11.09
C LEU A 89 -20.57 -7.04 10.95
N ILE A 90 -21.03 -6.07 11.75
CA ILE A 90 -20.48 -4.72 11.77
C ILE A 90 -19.01 -4.74 12.19
N PHE A 91 -18.65 -5.52 13.22
CA PHE A 91 -17.26 -5.61 13.67
C PHE A 91 -16.34 -6.27 12.63
N ILE A 92 -16.80 -7.28 11.90
CA ILE A 92 -16.05 -7.88 10.78
C ILE A 92 -15.85 -6.90 9.62
N ALA A 93 -16.81 -6.00 9.37
CA ALA A 93 -16.73 -5.03 8.28
C ALA A 93 -15.72 -3.89 8.53
N ILE A 94 -15.34 -3.61 9.78
CA ILE A 94 -14.38 -2.54 10.10
C ILE A 94 -12.99 -2.81 9.47
N PRO A 95 -12.35 -3.98 9.68
CA PRO A 95 -11.09 -4.32 9.00
C PRO A 95 -11.16 -4.26 7.48
N GLU A 96 -12.27 -4.66 6.86
CA GLU A 96 -12.44 -4.67 5.39
C GLU A 96 -12.25 -3.27 4.76
N THR A 97 -12.53 -2.20 5.51
CA THR A 97 -12.27 -0.83 5.02
C THR A 97 -10.79 -0.59 4.72
N VAL A 98 -9.87 -1.24 5.43
CA VAL A 98 -8.43 -1.04 5.28
C VAL A 98 -7.94 -1.57 3.92
N VAL A 99 -8.37 -2.77 3.53
CA VAL A 99 -7.99 -3.34 2.22
C VAL A 99 -8.64 -2.57 1.07
N ILE A 100 -9.87 -2.07 1.25
CA ILE A 100 -10.55 -1.23 0.24
C ILE A 100 -9.76 0.08 0.02
N LEU A 101 -9.30 0.74 1.09
CA LEU A 101 -8.46 1.92 0.96
C LEU A 101 -7.11 1.61 0.28
N GLY A 102 -6.50 0.46 0.59
CA GLY A 102 -5.30 -0.02 -0.10
C GLY A 102 -5.52 -0.24 -1.60
N PHE A 103 -6.65 -0.82 -1.99
CA PHE A 103 -7.06 -0.98 -3.38
C PHE A 103 -7.28 0.38 -4.08
N VAL A 104 -7.96 1.33 -3.42
CA VAL A 104 -8.15 2.69 -3.95
C VAL A 104 -6.82 3.39 -4.19
N ILE A 105 -5.87 3.28 -3.26
CA ILE A 105 -4.53 3.86 -3.41
C ILE A 105 -3.78 3.21 -4.58
N ALA A 106 -3.82 1.88 -4.71
CA ALA A 106 -3.22 1.18 -5.84
C ALA A 106 -3.81 1.64 -7.18
N ASN A 107 -5.14 1.80 -7.24
CA ASN A 107 -5.82 2.33 -8.41
C ASN A 107 -5.45 3.80 -8.69
N GLN A 108 -5.28 4.63 -7.66
CA GLN A 108 -4.85 6.03 -7.83
C GLN A 108 -3.40 6.15 -8.30
N ILE A 109 -2.51 5.25 -7.88
CA ILE A 109 -1.13 5.19 -8.40
C ILE A 109 -1.17 4.85 -9.90
N MET A 110 -1.99 3.88 -10.28
CA MET A 110 -2.12 3.49 -11.69
C MET A 110 -2.88 4.53 -12.53
N GLY A 111 -3.85 5.22 -11.94
CA GLY A 111 -4.69 6.22 -12.61
C GLY A 111 -3.99 7.55 -12.88
N LYS A 112 -2.83 7.82 -12.29
CA LYS A 112 -2.00 9.01 -12.57
C LYS A 112 -1.06 8.86 -13.77
N LEU A 113 -1.05 7.70 -14.40
CA LEU A 113 -0.24 7.39 -15.58
C LEU A 113 -0.72 7.90 -16.96
N PRO A 114 -1.97 8.37 -17.17
CA PRO A 114 -2.39 8.90 -18.48
C PRO A 114 -1.69 10.19 -18.94
N ASP A 115 -1.08 10.97 -18.04
CA ASP A 115 -0.63 12.34 -18.34
C ASP A 115 0.81 12.47 -18.88
N LEU A 116 1.44 11.38 -19.35
CA LEU A 116 2.72 11.48 -20.06
C LEU A 116 2.57 11.34 -21.58
N GLY A 117 1.34 11.28 -22.09
CA GLY A 117 1.05 11.06 -23.52
C GLY A 117 0.52 12.28 -24.31
N ASN A 118 0.35 13.45 -23.69
CA ASN A 118 -0.13 14.66 -24.34
C ASN A 118 0.82 15.83 -24.08
#